data_AF-A0A7C4ZER4-F1
#
_entry.id   AF-A0A7C4ZER4-F1
#
_cell.length_a   1.000
_cell.length_b   1.000
_cell.length_c   1.000
_cell.angle_alpha   90.00
_cell.angle_beta   90.00
_cell.angle_gamma   90.00
#
_symmetry.space_group_name_H-M   'P 1'
#
loop_
_entity.id
_entity.type
_entity.pdbx_description
1 polymer ?
#
loop_
_entity_poly.entity_id
_entity_poly.type
_entity_poly.pdbx_seq_one_letter_code
_entity_poly.pdbx_strand_id
1 'polypeptide(L)'
;MPIHSNIFSCKKEINQNFRVDIYRVEGILKDDNRFRNLGKVKENLSHRLRVLVVLYSPGELDYAMALEPTSVTEFGEAGYSVKIEKRTEPLINYPQQLREFHYEATRTILESHGFWRYTYNRYFEYYPEKVINTYEIYRGICFRFDLIKNKIYIIIDPTTRVTTCSTVWELISKLGKEEAKKRIAHRYVLATQERGKSIYQISRLDFDKNVNDKCIQIADKNYSIKEYFRRPGGKPELADLISDEECIVFVRRGKGAKELSMAPSLLKLVLKTEDFPSERTVKRELLREVYLSAERRRILTQKFLTILNPIRLGDGRSTEFEVKDISETTKEAGVLSAPKLVFGEKTSQTPDFSNYGSFMKNTLRQFGPARKAAFLSNRVLLVYPSTIARGIMRGFYDDCKWIARKFFRTYLPEGPVFYNYPDIDVRKEYESFRGDVDAVIAVIQHEGETDRYINFKEWFNEKPNQVLTYRVIDERYRLPREQIGRYNNLIINVCAGLLGKMGGRPWILDNRLSGDFYIGLDVGGEKKARVACYTFFDEYGNYVGEE
;
A
#
# COMPACT_ATOMS: atom_id res chain seq x y z
N MET A 1 21.68 4.85 -20.95
CA MET A 1 21.56 3.50 -20.38
C MET A 1 20.30 2.85 -20.93
N PRO A 2 20.32 1.58 -21.35
CA PRO A 2 19.10 0.90 -21.79
C PRO A 2 18.11 0.83 -20.62
N ILE A 3 16.88 1.28 -20.86
CA ILE A 3 15.80 1.16 -19.88
C ILE A 3 15.09 -0.15 -20.12
N HIS A 4 14.90 -0.89 -19.04
CA HIS A 4 14.10 -2.10 -19.04
C HIS A 4 12.74 -1.81 -18.44
N SER A 5 11.69 -2.15 -19.17
CA SER A 5 10.32 -2.09 -18.67
C SER A 5 9.86 -3.48 -18.22
N ASN A 6 8.70 -3.52 -17.60
CA ASN A 6 8.03 -4.77 -17.26
C ASN A 6 6.84 -5.05 -18.19
N ILE A 7 6.93 -4.52 -19.42
CA ILE A 7 5.89 -4.55 -20.45
C ILE A 7 6.38 -5.40 -21.62
N PHE A 8 5.56 -6.32 -22.10
CA PHE A 8 5.88 -7.21 -23.21
C PHE A 8 4.79 -7.11 -24.27
N SER A 9 5.17 -6.84 -25.52
CA SER A 9 4.24 -6.81 -26.64
C SER A 9 3.96 -8.21 -27.16
N CYS A 10 2.74 -8.45 -27.66
CA CYS A 10 2.47 -9.63 -28.47
C CYS A 10 3.32 -9.62 -29.75
N LYS A 11 3.82 -10.80 -30.16
CA LYS A 11 4.70 -10.95 -31.34
C LYS A 11 4.00 -10.58 -32.64
N LYS A 12 2.70 -10.86 -32.71
CA LYS A 12 1.85 -10.62 -33.89
C LYS A 12 0.84 -9.54 -33.55
N GLU A 13 0.54 -8.66 -34.50
CA GLU A 13 -0.65 -7.83 -34.42
C GLU A 13 -1.89 -8.72 -34.30
N ILE A 14 -2.92 -8.18 -33.66
CA ILE A 14 -4.20 -8.85 -33.52
C ILE A 14 -4.94 -8.65 -34.84
N ASN A 15 -4.48 -9.39 -35.84
CA ASN A 15 -5.18 -9.67 -37.08
C ASN A 15 -5.79 -11.09 -37.03
N GLN A 16 -5.92 -11.65 -35.82
CA GLN A 16 -6.40 -13.00 -35.62
C GLN A 16 -7.94 -13.00 -35.65
N ASN A 17 -8.50 -13.80 -36.55
CA ASN A 17 -9.93 -14.07 -36.76
C ASN A 17 -10.61 -14.75 -35.55
N PHE A 18 -10.36 -14.26 -34.32
CA PHE A 18 -11.12 -14.71 -33.16
C PHE A 18 -12.58 -14.35 -33.34
N ARG A 19 -13.42 -15.36 -33.18
CA ARG A 19 -14.86 -15.24 -33.32
C ARG A 19 -15.52 -15.46 -31.98
N VAL A 20 -16.55 -14.68 -31.68
CA VAL A 20 -17.33 -14.83 -30.47
C VAL A 20 -18.80 -15.07 -30.80
N ASP A 21 -19.44 -15.93 -30.02
CA ASP A 21 -20.89 -15.98 -29.95
C ASP A 21 -21.33 -15.10 -28.78
N ILE A 22 -22.31 -14.22 -29.03
CA ILE A 22 -22.82 -13.25 -28.07
C ILE A 22 -24.17 -13.75 -27.58
N TYR A 23 -24.26 -13.96 -26.27
CA TYR A 23 -25.45 -14.43 -25.59
C TYR A 23 -26.06 -13.29 -24.77
N ARG A 24 -27.33 -13.00 -25.00
CA ARG A 24 -28.11 -12.06 -24.20
C ARG A 24 -28.49 -12.72 -22.88
N VAL A 25 -28.30 -11.98 -21.78
CA VAL A 25 -28.69 -12.39 -20.43
C VAL A 25 -29.93 -11.60 -20.02
N GLU A 26 -31.02 -12.30 -19.74
CA GLU A 26 -32.31 -11.73 -19.34
C GLU A 26 -32.67 -12.18 -17.92
N GLY A 27 -33.45 -11.36 -17.19
CA GLY A 27 -34.01 -11.72 -15.88
C GLY A 27 -33.14 -11.39 -14.66
N ILE A 28 -31.87 -10.98 -14.83
CA ILE A 28 -31.03 -10.54 -13.71
C ILE A 28 -31.52 -9.20 -13.16
N LEU A 29 -31.80 -9.17 -11.85
CA LEU A 29 -32.14 -7.95 -11.14
C LEU A 29 -30.96 -6.96 -11.14
N LYS A 30 -31.24 -5.68 -11.39
CA LYS A 30 -30.27 -4.58 -11.34
C LYS A 30 -30.05 -4.10 -9.89
N ASP A 31 -29.67 -5.01 -9.01
CA ASP A 31 -29.38 -4.74 -7.60
C ASP A 31 -27.86 -4.77 -7.30
N ASP A 32 -27.50 -4.62 -6.02
CA ASP A 32 -26.11 -4.72 -5.56
C ASP A 32 -25.47 -6.09 -5.86
N ASN A 33 -26.27 -7.12 -6.16
CA ASN A 33 -25.80 -8.46 -6.51
C ASN A 33 -25.72 -8.70 -8.02
N ARG A 34 -26.10 -7.74 -8.88
CA ARG A 34 -26.11 -7.87 -10.35
C ARG A 34 -24.84 -8.51 -10.89
N PHE A 35 -23.67 -7.94 -10.58
CA PHE A 35 -22.38 -8.43 -11.08
C PHE A 35 -22.00 -9.81 -10.52
N ARG A 36 -22.42 -10.12 -9.28
CA ARG A 36 -22.22 -11.44 -8.69
C ARG A 36 -23.06 -12.49 -9.41
N ASN A 37 -24.30 -12.15 -9.76
CA ASN A 37 -25.19 -13.03 -10.50
C ASN A 37 -24.71 -13.22 -11.94
N LEU A 38 -24.27 -12.15 -12.61
CA LEU A 38 -23.62 -12.25 -13.93
C LEU A 38 -22.36 -13.13 -13.89
N GLY A 39 -21.59 -13.09 -12.81
CA GLY A 39 -20.46 -14.00 -12.59
C GLY A 39 -20.87 -15.48 -12.63
N LYS A 40 -22.02 -15.83 -12.04
CA LYS A 40 -22.58 -17.20 -12.11
C LYS A 40 -22.98 -17.58 -13.54
N VAL A 41 -23.58 -16.65 -14.29
CA VAL A 41 -23.92 -16.87 -15.70
C VAL A 41 -22.68 -17.17 -16.51
N LYS A 42 -21.60 -16.38 -16.32
CA LYS A 42 -20.30 -16.58 -16.95
C LYS A 42 -19.76 -17.99 -16.67
N GLU A 43 -19.75 -18.40 -15.40
CA GLU A 43 -19.25 -19.72 -14.97
C GLU A 43 -20.08 -20.86 -15.58
N ASN A 44 -21.41 -20.77 -15.53
CA ASN A 44 -22.31 -21.80 -16.06
C ASN A 44 -22.20 -21.93 -17.58
N LEU A 45 -22.19 -20.80 -18.30
CA LEU A 45 -22.04 -20.80 -19.75
C LEU A 45 -20.66 -21.35 -20.17
N SER A 46 -19.59 -20.94 -19.48
CA SER A 46 -18.24 -21.45 -19.73
C SER A 46 -18.15 -22.97 -19.51
N HIS A 47 -18.77 -23.49 -18.44
CA HIS A 47 -18.78 -24.92 -18.16
C HIS A 47 -19.55 -25.72 -19.22
N ARG A 48 -20.73 -25.22 -19.64
CA ARG A 48 -21.57 -25.90 -20.65
C ARG A 48 -20.91 -25.92 -22.03
N LEU A 49 -20.34 -24.78 -22.44
CA LEU A 49 -19.69 -24.65 -23.75
C LEU A 49 -18.23 -25.13 -23.75
N ARG A 50 -17.63 -25.34 -22.57
CA ARG A 50 -16.20 -25.69 -22.38
C ARG A 50 -15.24 -24.70 -23.05
N VAL A 51 -15.61 -23.42 -23.09
CA VAL A 51 -14.79 -22.33 -23.65
C VAL A 51 -14.67 -21.17 -22.67
N LEU A 52 -13.74 -20.26 -22.94
CA LEU A 52 -13.66 -19.01 -22.21
C LEU A 52 -14.90 -18.16 -22.46
N VAL A 53 -15.43 -17.57 -21.39
CA VAL A 53 -16.57 -16.66 -21.44
C VAL A 53 -16.22 -15.38 -20.68
N VAL A 54 -16.55 -14.23 -21.24
CA VAL A 54 -16.43 -12.92 -20.59
C VAL A 54 -17.78 -12.20 -20.58
N LEU A 55 -17.95 -11.26 -19.66
CA LEU A 55 -19.15 -10.43 -19.58
C LEU A 55 -19.02 -9.19 -20.47
N TYR A 56 -20.13 -8.78 -21.06
CA TYR A 56 -20.24 -7.59 -21.89
C TYR A 56 -21.56 -6.89 -21.58
N SER A 57 -21.51 -5.65 -21.07
CA SER A 57 -22.73 -4.91 -20.70
C SER A 57 -22.71 -3.52 -21.33
N PRO A 58 -23.00 -3.38 -22.63
CA PRO A 58 -23.11 -2.08 -23.28
C PRO A 58 -24.37 -1.37 -22.79
N GLY A 59 -24.19 -0.30 -22.02
CA GLY A 59 -25.30 0.46 -21.45
C GLY A 59 -26.12 -0.35 -20.45
N GLU A 60 -27.39 -0.58 -20.77
CA GLU A 60 -28.36 -1.17 -19.85
C GLU A 60 -28.60 -2.67 -19.99
N LEU A 61 -28.12 -3.27 -21.07
CA LEU A 61 -28.27 -4.69 -21.38
C LEU A 61 -27.06 -5.49 -20.91
N ASP A 62 -27.28 -6.75 -20.58
CA ASP A 62 -26.26 -7.68 -20.13
C ASP A 62 -26.06 -8.82 -21.12
N TYR A 63 -24.80 -9.12 -21.42
CA TYR A 63 -24.38 -10.17 -22.33
C TYR A 63 -23.23 -10.98 -21.76
N ALA A 64 -23.12 -12.21 -22.26
CA ALA A 64 -21.94 -13.05 -22.13
C ALA A 64 -21.39 -13.35 -23.53
N MET A 65 -20.09 -13.19 -23.72
CA MET A 65 -19.40 -13.55 -24.96
C MET A 65 -18.62 -14.84 -24.76
N ALA A 66 -18.89 -15.85 -25.58
CA ALA A 66 -18.15 -17.11 -25.59
C ALA A 66 -17.16 -17.10 -26.75
N LEU A 67 -15.89 -17.44 -26.46
CA LEU A 67 -14.83 -17.45 -27.46
C LEU A 67 -14.81 -18.76 -28.24
N GLU A 68 -15.07 -18.66 -29.54
CA GLU A 68 -15.03 -19.77 -30.51
C GLU A 68 -15.74 -21.07 -30.06
N PRO A 69 -16.99 -21.02 -29.58
CA PRO A 69 -17.69 -22.23 -29.17
C PRO A 69 -17.99 -23.14 -30.37
N THR A 70 -17.84 -24.45 -30.17
CA THR A 70 -18.16 -25.48 -31.19
C THR A 70 -19.63 -25.91 -31.16
N SER A 71 -20.35 -25.56 -30.09
CA SER A 71 -21.78 -25.84 -29.91
C SER A 71 -22.51 -24.58 -29.45
N VAL A 72 -23.83 -24.58 -29.65
CA VAL A 72 -24.71 -23.52 -29.13
C VAL A 72 -25.51 -24.12 -27.97
N THR A 73 -25.68 -23.35 -26.90
CA THR A 73 -26.52 -23.75 -25.78
C THR A 73 -27.28 -22.54 -25.24
N GLU A 74 -28.60 -22.64 -25.26
CA GLU A 74 -29.50 -21.72 -24.56
C GLU A 74 -30.06 -22.40 -23.33
N PHE A 75 -30.27 -21.66 -22.24
CA PHE A 75 -30.84 -22.23 -21.04
C PHE A 75 -31.50 -21.16 -20.16
N GLY A 76 -32.45 -21.59 -19.36
CA GLY A 76 -33.03 -20.82 -18.27
C GLY A 76 -32.72 -21.48 -16.93
N GLU A 77 -32.42 -20.66 -15.93
CA GLU A 77 -32.32 -21.07 -14.53
C GLU A 77 -33.19 -20.14 -13.67
N ALA A 78 -33.40 -20.49 -12.41
CA ALA A 78 -34.15 -19.65 -11.50
C ALA A 78 -33.49 -18.25 -11.41
N GLY A 79 -34.18 -17.24 -11.93
CA GLY A 79 -33.74 -15.84 -11.90
C GLY A 79 -32.96 -15.33 -13.11
N TYR A 80 -32.70 -16.13 -14.15
CA TYR A 80 -32.17 -15.63 -15.42
C TYR A 80 -32.34 -16.60 -16.60
N SER A 81 -32.30 -16.09 -17.84
CA SER A 81 -32.17 -16.90 -19.06
C SER A 81 -31.08 -16.37 -19.97
N VAL A 82 -30.45 -17.29 -20.69
CA VAL A 82 -29.36 -17.03 -21.64
C VAL A 82 -29.79 -17.49 -23.02
N LYS A 83 -29.84 -16.55 -23.97
CA LYS A 83 -30.23 -16.78 -25.37
C LYS A 83 -29.14 -16.30 -26.31
N ILE A 84 -28.94 -16.98 -27.43
CA ILE A 84 -27.95 -16.52 -28.41
C ILE A 84 -28.53 -15.33 -29.18
N GLU A 85 -27.75 -14.26 -29.29
CA GLU A 85 -28.15 -13.05 -30.03
C GLU A 85 -27.37 -12.91 -31.33
N LYS A 86 -26.05 -13.15 -31.28
CA LYS A 86 -25.18 -13.10 -32.47
C LYS A 86 -24.21 -14.26 -32.47
N ARG A 87 -23.86 -14.73 -33.67
CA ARG A 87 -22.94 -15.84 -33.86
C ARG A 87 -21.72 -15.40 -34.64
N THR A 88 -20.57 -15.93 -34.23
CA THR A 88 -19.35 -15.89 -35.02
C THR A 88 -18.89 -14.46 -35.34
N GLU A 89 -19.14 -13.54 -34.40
CA GLU A 89 -18.80 -12.13 -34.52
C GLU A 89 -17.29 -11.92 -34.38
N PRO A 90 -16.67 -11.04 -35.18
CA PRO A 90 -15.25 -10.73 -35.02
C PRO A 90 -14.95 -10.07 -33.67
N LEU A 91 -14.08 -10.69 -32.85
CA LEU A 91 -13.70 -10.18 -31.52
C LEU A 91 -12.99 -8.82 -31.59
N ILE A 92 -12.37 -8.48 -32.72
CA ILE A 92 -11.70 -7.19 -32.93
C ILE A 92 -12.65 -6.00 -32.79
N ASN A 93 -13.96 -6.21 -33.00
CA ASN A 93 -15.00 -5.20 -32.80
C ASN A 93 -15.26 -4.92 -31.31
N TYR A 94 -14.70 -5.73 -30.40
CA TYR A 94 -14.91 -5.67 -28.95
C TYR A 94 -13.56 -5.57 -28.20
N PRO A 95 -12.83 -4.44 -28.32
CA PRO A 95 -11.47 -4.30 -27.80
C PRO A 95 -11.36 -4.48 -26.28
N GLN A 96 -12.40 -4.12 -25.52
CA GLN A 96 -12.43 -4.36 -24.08
C GLN A 96 -12.55 -5.85 -23.77
N GLN A 97 -13.45 -6.56 -24.45
CA GLN A 97 -13.72 -7.99 -24.22
C GLN A 97 -12.52 -8.83 -24.65
N LEU A 98 -11.84 -8.43 -25.72
CA LEU A 98 -10.55 -8.99 -26.11
C LEU A 98 -9.54 -8.95 -24.96
N ARG A 99 -9.43 -7.83 -24.22
CA ARG A 99 -8.58 -7.75 -23.01
C ARG A 99 -9.09 -8.66 -21.90
N GLU A 100 -10.41 -8.68 -21.65
CA GLU A 100 -11.00 -9.56 -20.63
C GLU A 100 -10.75 -11.05 -20.92
N PHE A 101 -10.76 -11.48 -22.18
CA PHE A 101 -10.40 -12.86 -22.54
C PHE A 101 -8.95 -13.18 -22.19
N HIS A 102 -8.02 -12.24 -22.41
CA HIS A 102 -6.62 -12.42 -21.98
C HIS A 102 -6.51 -12.48 -20.47
N TYR A 103 -7.27 -11.67 -19.73
CA TYR A 103 -7.34 -11.76 -18.28
C TYR A 103 -7.84 -13.15 -17.83
N GLU A 104 -8.99 -13.61 -18.33
CA GLU A 104 -9.55 -14.91 -17.97
C GLU A 104 -8.60 -16.07 -18.32
N ALA A 105 -8.03 -16.09 -19.53
CA ALA A 105 -7.05 -17.10 -19.93
C ALA A 105 -5.83 -17.13 -19.00
N THR A 106 -5.31 -15.95 -18.65
CA THR A 106 -4.17 -15.83 -17.72
C THR A 106 -4.49 -16.39 -16.35
N ARG A 107 -5.70 -16.12 -15.83
CA ARG A 107 -6.16 -16.67 -14.55
C ARG A 107 -6.23 -18.19 -14.60
N THR A 108 -6.81 -18.75 -15.66
CA THR A 108 -6.87 -20.20 -15.86
C THR A 108 -5.49 -20.82 -15.88
N ILE A 109 -4.52 -20.23 -16.59
CA ILE A 109 -3.12 -20.68 -16.60
C ILE A 109 -2.51 -20.64 -15.20
N LEU A 110 -2.65 -19.53 -14.49
CA LEU A 110 -2.08 -19.40 -13.14
C LEU A 110 -2.68 -20.43 -12.17
N GLU A 111 -4.00 -20.59 -12.19
CA GLU A 111 -4.72 -21.55 -11.35
C GLU A 111 -4.34 -22.99 -11.69
N SER A 112 -4.14 -23.33 -12.97
CA SER A 112 -3.65 -24.65 -13.38
C SER A 112 -2.22 -24.93 -12.95
N HIS A 113 -1.39 -23.88 -12.78
CA HIS A 113 -0.03 -23.97 -12.23
C HIS A 113 0.00 -23.88 -10.70
N GLY A 114 -1.16 -23.98 -10.03
CA GLY A 114 -1.25 -24.00 -8.57
C GLY A 114 -1.16 -22.62 -7.91
N PHE A 115 -1.26 -21.52 -8.65
CA PHE A 115 -1.29 -20.21 -8.01
C PHE A 115 -2.62 -19.98 -7.31
N TRP A 116 -2.60 -19.34 -6.14
CA TRP A 116 -3.82 -18.91 -5.45
C TRP A 116 -4.10 -17.44 -5.69
N ARG A 117 -5.37 -17.13 -5.89
CA ARG A 117 -5.88 -15.78 -6.17
C ARG A 117 -6.01 -14.97 -4.89
N TYR A 118 -5.36 -13.82 -4.82
CA TYR A 118 -5.56 -12.83 -3.75
C TYR A 118 -6.61 -11.79 -4.12
N THR A 119 -6.43 -11.12 -5.25
CA THR A 119 -7.37 -10.16 -5.85
C THR A 119 -7.48 -10.41 -7.35
N TYR A 120 -8.34 -9.67 -8.06
CA TYR A 120 -8.73 -9.95 -9.46
C TYR A 120 -7.55 -10.29 -10.40
N ASN A 121 -6.43 -9.57 -10.30
CA ASN A 121 -5.24 -9.78 -11.13
C ASN A 121 -3.96 -9.99 -10.29
N ARG A 122 -4.10 -10.45 -9.05
CA ARG A 122 -2.95 -10.73 -8.17
C ARG A 122 -2.99 -12.15 -7.66
N TYR A 123 -1.94 -12.89 -7.98
CA TYR A 123 -1.81 -14.32 -7.70
C TYR A 123 -0.49 -14.57 -6.98
N PHE A 124 -0.44 -15.64 -6.19
CA PHE A 124 0.76 -16.07 -5.48
C PHE A 124 0.94 -17.58 -5.65
N GLU A 125 2.18 -18.02 -5.63
CA GLU A 125 2.53 -19.44 -5.66
C GLU A 125 1.91 -20.16 -4.46
N TYR A 126 1.49 -21.42 -4.65
CA TYR A 126 0.87 -22.21 -3.57
C TYR A 126 1.78 -22.37 -2.37
N TYR A 127 3.07 -22.63 -2.63
CA TYR A 127 4.09 -22.88 -1.63
C TYR A 127 4.97 -21.64 -1.47
N PRO A 128 5.55 -21.41 -0.28
CA PRO A 128 6.53 -20.36 -0.12
C PRO A 128 7.76 -20.65 -0.98
N GLU A 129 8.27 -19.63 -1.68
CA GLU A 129 9.52 -19.72 -2.43
C GLU A 129 10.71 -19.93 -1.48
N LYS A 130 10.63 -19.30 -0.29
CA LYS A 130 11.73 -19.24 0.66
C LYS A 130 11.22 -19.17 2.09
N VAL A 131 11.99 -19.72 3.02
CA VAL A 131 11.79 -19.56 4.46
C VAL A 131 13.01 -18.83 5.03
N ILE A 132 12.78 -17.81 5.85
CA ILE A 132 13.81 -17.07 6.58
C ILE A 132 13.46 -17.15 8.06
N ASN A 133 14.26 -17.90 8.82
CA ASN A 133 13.96 -18.21 10.23
C ASN A 133 12.54 -18.81 10.37
N THR A 134 11.64 -18.17 11.11
CA THR A 134 10.26 -18.60 11.33
C THR A 134 9.25 -17.89 10.42
N TYR A 135 9.69 -17.42 9.25
CA TYR A 135 8.88 -16.66 8.30
C TYR A 135 8.90 -17.26 6.89
N GLU A 136 7.72 -17.38 6.28
CA GLU A 136 7.52 -17.88 4.92
C GLU A 136 7.34 -16.73 3.93
N ILE A 137 7.98 -16.85 2.77
CA ILE A 137 7.94 -15.84 1.70
C ILE A 137 7.23 -16.41 0.49
N TYR A 138 6.06 -15.87 0.19
CA TYR A 138 5.27 -16.21 -0.98
C TYR A 138 5.55 -15.21 -2.09
N ARG A 139 5.94 -15.72 -3.26
CA ARG A 139 6.04 -14.93 -4.48
C ARG A 139 4.77 -14.96 -5.26
N GLY A 140 4.52 -13.86 -5.93
CA GLY A 140 3.34 -13.72 -6.76
C GLY A 140 3.55 -12.73 -7.88
N ILE A 141 2.50 -12.59 -8.65
CA ILE A 141 2.41 -11.77 -9.84
C ILE A 141 1.19 -10.86 -9.73
N CYS A 142 1.36 -9.60 -10.09
CA CYS A 142 0.30 -8.70 -10.48
C CYS A 142 0.40 -8.49 -11.99
N PHE A 143 -0.69 -8.63 -12.74
CA PHE A 143 -0.65 -8.47 -14.20
C PHE A 143 -1.73 -7.54 -14.73
N ARG A 144 -1.46 -6.94 -15.89
CA ARG A 144 -2.39 -6.06 -16.62
C ARG A 144 -2.23 -6.28 -18.12
N PHE A 145 -3.33 -6.15 -18.86
CA PHE A 145 -3.32 -6.10 -20.31
C PHE A 145 -3.74 -4.72 -20.82
N ASP A 146 -2.97 -4.18 -21.76
CA ASP A 146 -3.30 -2.97 -22.51
C ASP A 146 -3.37 -3.29 -24.01
N LEU A 147 -4.23 -2.56 -24.74
CA LEU A 147 -4.40 -2.69 -26.17
C LEU A 147 -4.02 -1.35 -26.82
N ILE A 148 -2.98 -1.33 -27.65
CA ILE A 148 -2.49 -0.13 -28.33
C ILE A 148 -2.26 -0.47 -29.80
N LYS A 149 -2.88 0.29 -30.71
CA LYS A 149 -2.72 0.12 -32.18
C LYS A 149 -2.81 -1.36 -32.63
N ASN A 150 -3.85 -2.06 -32.18
CA ASN A 150 -4.11 -3.48 -32.47
C ASN A 150 -3.05 -4.48 -31.95
N LYS A 151 -2.20 -4.09 -31.00
CA LYS A 151 -1.32 -5.00 -30.26
C LYS A 151 -1.70 -5.07 -28.80
N ILE A 152 -1.69 -6.27 -28.24
CA ILE A 152 -1.83 -6.47 -26.80
C ILE A 152 -0.46 -6.44 -26.14
N TYR A 153 -0.44 -5.81 -24.99
CA TYR A 153 0.71 -5.67 -24.13
C TYR A 153 0.37 -6.31 -22.79
N ILE A 154 1.25 -7.16 -22.29
CA ILE A 154 1.17 -7.67 -20.92
C ILE A 154 2.16 -6.91 -20.05
N ILE A 155 1.66 -6.40 -18.92
CA ILE A 155 2.47 -5.81 -17.86
C ILE A 155 2.50 -6.82 -16.72
N ILE A 156 3.71 -7.12 -16.23
CA ILE A 156 3.95 -8.10 -15.18
C ILE A 156 4.70 -7.42 -14.04
N ASP A 157 4.16 -7.43 -12.82
CA ASP A 157 4.84 -6.90 -11.65
C ASP A 157 4.92 -7.94 -10.53
N PRO A 158 6.12 -8.40 -10.14
CA PRO A 158 6.30 -9.31 -9.02
C PRO A 158 5.80 -8.70 -7.71
N THR A 159 5.09 -9.50 -6.92
CA THR A 159 4.59 -9.14 -5.59
C THR A 159 5.06 -10.14 -4.55
N THR A 160 5.19 -9.70 -3.30
CA THR A 160 5.66 -10.52 -2.19
C THR A 160 4.64 -10.52 -1.06
N ARG A 161 4.47 -11.67 -0.41
CA ARG A 161 3.79 -11.77 0.89
C ARG A 161 4.68 -12.52 1.87
N VAL A 162 4.67 -12.07 3.12
CA VAL A 162 5.39 -12.70 4.22
C VAL A 162 4.39 -13.18 5.24
N THR A 163 4.50 -14.42 5.68
CA THR A 163 3.69 -14.97 6.77
C THR A 163 4.57 -15.59 7.85
N THR A 164 3.98 -15.84 9.02
CA THR A 164 4.61 -16.72 10.01
C THR A 164 4.64 -18.17 9.51
N CYS A 165 5.64 -18.94 9.93
CA CYS A 165 5.63 -20.41 9.83
C CYS A 165 4.61 -21.00 10.79
N SER A 166 4.54 -20.46 12.02
CA SER A 166 3.56 -20.88 13.02
C SER A 166 2.13 -20.54 12.61
N THR A 167 1.23 -21.46 12.92
CA THR A 167 -0.22 -21.26 12.78
C THR A 167 -0.74 -20.28 13.83
N VAL A 168 -1.92 -19.73 13.62
CA VAL A 168 -2.59 -18.90 14.63
C VAL A 168 -2.87 -19.73 15.88
N TRP A 169 -3.14 -21.04 15.75
CA TRP A 169 -3.35 -21.91 16.90
C TRP A 169 -2.10 -22.02 17.78
N GLU A 170 -0.93 -22.28 17.19
CA GLU A 170 0.33 -22.30 17.93
C GLU A 170 0.64 -20.98 18.64
N LEU A 171 0.31 -19.85 18.00
CA LEU A 171 0.48 -18.53 18.60
C LEU A 171 -0.47 -18.30 19.78
N ILE A 172 -1.73 -18.72 19.65
CA ILE A 172 -2.72 -18.68 20.73
C ILE A 172 -2.24 -19.52 21.92
N SER A 173 -1.77 -20.75 21.67
CA SER A 173 -1.29 -21.64 22.71
C SER A 173 -0.06 -21.10 23.45
N LYS A 174 0.82 -20.37 22.76
CA LYS A 174 2.00 -19.71 23.37
C LYS A 174 1.65 -18.44 24.15
N LEU A 175 0.70 -17.64 23.67
CA LEU A 175 0.36 -16.34 24.27
C LEU A 175 -0.68 -16.44 25.40
N GLY A 176 -1.53 -17.47 25.36
CA GLY A 176 -2.73 -17.53 26.20
C GLY A 176 -3.88 -16.66 25.66
N LYS A 177 -5.09 -16.94 26.14
CA LYS A 177 -6.36 -16.40 25.59
C LYS A 177 -6.40 -14.87 25.55
N GLU A 178 -6.09 -14.21 26.67
CA GLU A 178 -6.22 -12.76 26.79
C GLU A 178 -5.20 -11.98 25.95
N GLU A 179 -3.95 -12.45 25.91
CA GLU A 179 -2.92 -11.81 25.11
C GLU A 179 -3.13 -12.07 23.60
N ALA A 180 -3.65 -13.25 23.24
CA ALA A 180 -4.05 -13.55 21.88
C ALA A 180 -5.14 -12.59 21.37
N LYS A 181 -6.19 -12.31 22.16
CA LYS A 181 -7.22 -11.33 21.78
C LYS A 181 -6.62 -9.96 21.48
N LYS A 182 -5.64 -9.50 22.26
CA LYS A 182 -4.99 -8.19 22.06
C LYS A 182 -4.08 -8.16 20.84
N ARG A 183 -3.26 -9.18 20.63
CA ARG A 183 -2.21 -9.18 19.58
C ARG A 183 -2.65 -9.72 18.23
N ILE A 184 -3.64 -10.62 18.21
CA ILE A 184 -4.05 -11.37 17.01
C ILE A 184 -5.34 -10.81 16.41
N ALA A 185 -6.23 -10.21 17.20
CA ALA A 185 -7.45 -9.60 16.66
C ALA A 185 -7.10 -8.51 15.63
N HIS A 186 -7.95 -8.38 14.60
CA HIS A 186 -7.80 -7.38 13.52
C HIS A 186 -6.57 -7.56 12.62
N ARG A 187 -5.76 -8.59 12.85
CA ARG A 187 -4.63 -8.96 12.00
C ARG A 187 -5.09 -9.64 10.72
N TYR A 188 -4.27 -9.55 9.69
CA TYR A 188 -4.49 -10.30 8.45
C TYR A 188 -3.89 -11.70 8.57
N VAL A 189 -4.59 -12.69 8.01
CA VAL A 189 -4.17 -14.10 7.97
C VAL A 189 -4.27 -14.65 6.57
N LEU A 190 -3.33 -15.54 6.24
CA LEU A 190 -3.42 -16.44 5.10
C LEU A 190 -4.15 -17.69 5.58
N ALA A 191 -5.35 -17.91 5.07
CA ALA A 191 -6.17 -19.07 5.36
C ALA A 191 -5.98 -20.13 4.28
N THR A 192 -5.73 -21.37 4.70
CA THR A 192 -5.83 -22.56 3.86
C THR A 192 -7.28 -23.04 3.84
N GLN A 193 -7.83 -23.22 2.65
CA GLN A 193 -9.23 -23.58 2.41
C GLN A 193 -9.32 -24.74 1.41
N GLU A 194 -10.51 -25.28 1.25
CA GLU A 194 -10.79 -26.38 0.32
C GLU A 194 -10.35 -26.06 -1.12
N ARG A 195 -10.65 -24.85 -1.60
CA ARG A 195 -10.35 -24.37 -2.95
C ARG A 195 -9.02 -23.61 -3.07
N GLY A 196 -8.10 -23.80 -2.11
CA GLY A 196 -6.78 -23.17 -2.10
C GLY A 196 -6.61 -22.18 -0.97
N LYS A 197 -5.85 -21.10 -1.18
CA LYS A 197 -5.54 -20.12 -0.12
C LYS A 197 -6.23 -18.79 -0.34
N SER A 198 -6.46 -18.04 0.74
CA SER A 198 -7.04 -16.69 0.67
C SER A 198 -6.64 -15.88 1.89
N ILE A 199 -6.55 -14.55 1.72
CA ILE A 199 -6.24 -13.65 2.82
C ILE A 199 -7.54 -13.10 3.42
N TYR A 200 -7.63 -13.13 4.74
CA TYR A 200 -8.74 -12.56 5.51
C TYR A 200 -8.20 -11.68 6.63
N GLN A 201 -9.06 -10.82 7.19
CA GLN A 201 -8.81 -10.16 8.45
C GLN A 201 -9.55 -10.89 9.58
N ILE A 202 -8.87 -11.15 10.70
CA ILE A 202 -9.51 -11.68 11.90
C ILE A 202 -10.45 -10.61 12.47
N SER A 203 -11.73 -10.93 12.61
CA SER A 203 -12.69 -10.04 13.26
C SER A 203 -12.74 -10.28 14.76
N ARG A 204 -12.78 -11.55 15.20
CA ARG A 204 -12.76 -11.94 16.62
C ARG A 204 -12.26 -13.38 16.81
N LEU A 205 -11.83 -13.67 18.04
CA LEU A 205 -11.49 -15.01 18.52
C LEU A 205 -12.54 -15.42 19.56
N ASP A 206 -13.10 -16.62 19.43
CA ASP A 206 -14.15 -17.15 20.29
C ASP A 206 -13.62 -18.37 21.03
N PHE A 207 -13.32 -18.19 22.31
CA PHE A 207 -12.74 -19.23 23.18
C PHE A 207 -13.79 -20.01 23.97
N ASP A 208 -15.06 -19.62 23.87
CA ASP A 208 -16.18 -20.29 24.53
C ASP A 208 -16.77 -21.38 23.63
N LYS A 209 -16.45 -21.33 22.34
CA LYS A 209 -16.75 -22.36 21.33
C LYS A 209 -15.48 -22.99 20.78
N ASN A 210 -15.60 -24.23 20.33
CA ASN A 210 -14.53 -24.96 19.65
C ASN A 210 -14.93 -25.40 18.24
N VAL A 211 -13.98 -25.93 17.49
CA VAL A 211 -14.15 -26.37 16.10
C VAL A 211 -15.22 -27.45 15.88
N ASN A 212 -15.66 -28.14 16.94
CA ASN A 212 -16.74 -29.14 16.90
C ASN A 212 -18.14 -28.52 17.06
N ASP A 213 -18.24 -27.27 17.50
CA ASP A 213 -19.50 -26.53 17.52
C ASP A 213 -19.99 -26.22 16.10
N LYS A 214 -21.30 -26.42 15.87
CA LYS A 214 -21.94 -26.15 14.58
C LYS A 214 -22.02 -24.65 14.33
N CYS A 215 -21.16 -24.16 13.43
CA CYS A 215 -20.94 -22.73 13.19
C CYS A 215 -20.92 -22.36 11.69
N ILE A 216 -21.10 -23.32 10.80
CA ILE A 216 -21.16 -23.13 9.34
C ILE A 216 -22.53 -23.58 8.84
N GLN A 217 -23.30 -22.65 8.27
CA GLN A 217 -24.60 -22.94 7.66
C GLN A 217 -24.48 -22.98 6.13
N ILE A 218 -24.90 -24.10 5.53
CA ILE A 218 -24.97 -24.30 4.08
C ILE A 218 -26.34 -24.86 3.74
N ALA A 219 -27.13 -24.09 2.99
CA ALA A 219 -28.55 -24.36 2.79
C ALA A 219 -29.23 -24.60 4.16
N ASP A 220 -29.91 -25.73 4.33
CA ASP A 220 -30.66 -26.07 5.54
C ASP A 220 -29.85 -26.92 6.53
N LYS A 221 -28.54 -27.08 6.31
CA LYS A 221 -27.66 -27.89 7.17
C LYS A 221 -26.61 -27.04 7.89
N ASN A 222 -26.46 -27.33 9.17
CA ASN A 222 -25.42 -26.75 10.03
C ASN A 222 -24.30 -27.77 10.23
N TYR A 223 -23.07 -27.31 10.03
CA TYR A 223 -21.85 -28.09 10.13
C TYR A 223 -20.92 -27.46 11.18
N SER A 224 -20.20 -28.31 11.91
CA SER A 224 -18.94 -27.92 12.55
C SER A 224 -17.85 -27.68 11.50
N ILE A 225 -16.70 -27.12 11.91
CA ILE A 225 -15.60 -26.88 10.96
C ILE A 225 -15.05 -28.20 10.43
N LYS A 226 -14.89 -29.21 11.29
CA LYS A 226 -14.41 -30.54 10.89
C LYS A 226 -15.44 -31.29 10.04
N GLU A 227 -16.72 -31.25 10.42
CA GLU A 227 -17.81 -31.82 9.61
C GLU A 227 -17.89 -31.19 8.22
N TYR A 228 -17.69 -29.86 8.13
CA TYR A 228 -17.65 -29.16 6.85
C TYR A 228 -16.56 -29.74 5.96
N PHE A 229 -15.33 -29.92 6.44
CA PHE A 229 -14.24 -30.47 5.61
C PHE A 229 -14.43 -31.95 5.27
N ARG A 230 -15.13 -32.73 6.10
CA ARG A 230 -15.42 -34.17 5.86
C ARG A 230 -16.69 -34.45 5.05
N ARG A 231 -17.47 -33.43 4.70
CA ARG A 231 -18.67 -33.60 3.87
C ARG A 231 -18.33 -34.22 2.50
N PRO A 232 -19.29 -34.85 1.80
CA PRO A 232 -19.06 -35.36 0.45
C PRO A 232 -18.48 -34.28 -0.48
N GLY A 233 -17.36 -34.60 -1.14
CA GLY A 233 -16.62 -33.66 -2.00
C GLY A 233 -15.75 -32.64 -1.25
N GLY A 234 -15.69 -32.70 0.08
CA GLY A 234 -14.78 -31.90 0.90
C GLY A 234 -13.34 -32.40 0.86
N LYS A 235 -12.51 -31.86 1.76
CA LYS A 235 -11.09 -32.20 1.95
C LYS A 235 -10.85 -32.72 3.37
N PRO A 236 -11.07 -34.02 3.62
CA PRO A 236 -10.88 -34.63 4.95
C PRO A 236 -9.47 -34.40 5.52
N GLU A 237 -8.46 -34.33 4.67
CA GLU A 237 -7.07 -34.09 5.07
C GLU A 237 -6.88 -32.75 5.79
N LEU A 238 -7.72 -31.74 5.49
CA LEU A 238 -7.72 -30.48 6.25
C LEU A 238 -8.40 -30.62 7.60
N ALA A 239 -9.40 -31.50 7.74
CA ALA A 239 -10.04 -31.77 9.02
C ALA A 239 -9.09 -32.48 9.99
N ASP A 240 -8.16 -33.28 9.46
CA ASP A 240 -7.20 -34.06 10.27
C ASP A 240 -6.07 -33.18 10.82
N LEU A 241 -5.84 -31.99 10.25
CA LEU A 241 -4.93 -30.98 10.78
C LEU A 241 -5.51 -30.19 11.96
N ILE A 242 -6.82 -30.32 12.20
CA ILE A 242 -7.55 -29.52 13.20
C ILE A 242 -7.70 -30.32 14.50
N SER A 243 -7.11 -29.80 15.58
CA SER A 243 -7.29 -30.35 16.93
C SER A 243 -8.70 -30.04 17.46
N ASP A 244 -9.27 -30.98 18.21
CA ASP A 244 -10.62 -30.87 18.78
C ASP A 244 -10.74 -29.78 19.86
N GLU A 245 -9.62 -29.35 20.43
CA GLU A 245 -9.54 -28.31 21.45
C GLU A 245 -9.45 -26.89 20.87
N GLU A 246 -9.33 -26.77 19.53
CA GLU A 246 -9.18 -25.48 18.89
C GLU A 246 -10.39 -24.59 19.09
N CYS A 247 -10.15 -23.35 19.51
CA CYS A 247 -11.17 -22.30 19.53
C CYS A 247 -11.61 -21.92 18.11
N ILE A 248 -12.73 -21.22 17.95
CA ILE A 248 -13.17 -20.72 16.64
C ILE A 248 -12.58 -19.32 16.39
N VAL A 249 -12.00 -19.10 15.21
CA VAL A 249 -11.62 -17.77 14.73
C VAL A 249 -12.61 -17.30 13.67
N PHE A 250 -13.14 -16.09 13.83
CA PHE A 250 -14.00 -15.45 12.86
C PHE A 250 -13.17 -14.51 11.98
N VAL A 251 -13.35 -14.62 10.67
CA VAL A 251 -12.59 -13.85 9.68
C VAL A 251 -13.50 -13.23 8.61
N ARG A 252 -13.05 -12.14 7.99
CA ARG A 252 -13.78 -11.44 6.91
C ARG A 252 -12.83 -10.93 5.82
N ARG A 253 -13.31 -10.83 4.57
CA ARG A 253 -12.52 -10.29 3.44
C ARG A 253 -12.38 -8.77 3.45
N GLY A 254 -13.23 -8.08 4.20
CA GLY A 254 -13.24 -6.63 4.31
C GLY A 254 -14.37 -6.15 5.23
N LYS A 255 -14.43 -4.84 5.48
CA LYS A 255 -15.48 -4.23 6.30
C LYS A 255 -16.84 -4.40 5.59
N GLY A 256 -17.81 -4.99 6.28
CA GLY A 256 -19.15 -5.27 5.75
C GLY A 256 -19.30 -6.62 5.02
N ALA A 257 -18.21 -7.39 4.84
CA ALA A 257 -18.31 -8.75 4.30
C ALA A 257 -18.83 -9.73 5.35
N LYS A 258 -19.54 -10.77 4.91
CA LYS A 258 -19.99 -11.89 5.78
C LYS A 258 -18.79 -12.50 6.50
N GLU A 259 -18.95 -12.74 7.80
CA GLU A 259 -17.95 -13.44 8.61
C GLU A 259 -17.95 -14.93 8.31
N LEU A 260 -16.77 -15.52 8.34
CA LEU A 260 -16.54 -16.94 8.16
C LEU A 260 -15.89 -17.52 9.42
N SER A 261 -16.39 -18.66 9.87
CA SER A 261 -15.81 -19.43 10.97
C SER A 261 -14.65 -20.29 10.43
N MET A 262 -13.48 -20.22 11.07
CA MET A 262 -12.28 -20.97 10.66
C MET A 262 -11.53 -21.54 11.86
N ALA A 263 -10.87 -22.68 11.65
CA ALA A 263 -9.95 -23.27 12.61
C ALA A 263 -8.60 -22.52 12.59
N PRO A 264 -8.06 -22.10 13.74
CA PRO A 264 -6.81 -21.35 13.82
C PRO A 264 -5.57 -22.12 13.32
N SER A 265 -5.58 -23.46 13.31
CA SER A 265 -4.51 -24.27 12.69
C SER A 265 -4.40 -24.10 11.18
N LEU A 266 -5.48 -23.68 10.51
CA LEU A 266 -5.49 -23.41 9.07
C LEU A 266 -5.12 -21.96 8.71
N LEU A 267 -4.76 -21.15 9.71
CA LEU A 267 -4.46 -19.73 9.55
C LEU A 267 -2.99 -19.44 9.87
N LYS A 268 -2.31 -18.64 9.04
CA LYS A 268 -0.98 -18.08 9.32
C LYS A 268 -1.04 -16.57 9.32
N LEU A 269 -0.36 -15.90 10.26
CA LEU A 269 -0.37 -14.43 10.31
C LEU A 269 0.37 -13.86 9.09
N VAL A 270 -0.26 -12.90 8.42
CA VAL A 270 0.38 -12.09 7.37
C VAL A 270 1.05 -10.90 8.04
N LEU A 271 2.32 -10.67 7.71
CA LEU A 271 3.13 -9.62 8.31
C LEU A 271 3.16 -8.39 7.42
N LYS A 272 3.02 -7.22 8.04
CA LYS A 272 3.46 -5.95 7.48
C LYS A 272 4.91 -5.70 7.90
N THR A 273 5.55 -4.72 7.26
CA THR A 273 6.93 -4.34 7.58
C THR A 273 7.12 -3.84 9.02
N GLU A 274 6.06 -3.26 9.61
CA GLU A 274 6.03 -2.87 11.03
C GLU A 274 6.06 -4.07 11.98
N ASP A 275 5.64 -5.24 11.51
CA ASP A 275 5.54 -6.48 12.28
C ASP A 275 6.78 -7.35 12.22
N PHE A 276 7.78 -6.93 11.45
CA PHE A 276 9.03 -7.69 11.31
C PHE A 276 9.78 -7.71 12.65
N PRO A 277 10.51 -8.81 12.94
CA PRO A 277 11.18 -8.97 14.22
C PRO A 277 12.15 -7.82 14.51
N SER A 278 12.37 -7.53 15.79
CA SER A 278 13.36 -6.53 16.21
C SER A 278 14.79 -6.97 15.90
N GLU A 279 15.02 -8.28 15.74
CA GLU A 279 16.32 -8.82 15.36
C GLU A 279 16.80 -8.26 14.01
N ARG A 280 17.88 -7.48 14.06
CA ARG A 280 18.34 -6.65 12.94
C ARG A 280 18.68 -7.47 11.69
N THR A 281 19.27 -8.65 11.85
CA THR A 281 19.68 -9.50 10.73
C THR A 281 18.48 -10.05 9.99
N VAL A 282 17.56 -10.72 10.70
CA VAL A 282 16.32 -11.26 10.13
C VAL A 282 15.46 -10.16 9.51
N LYS A 283 15.30 -9.02 10.20
CA LYS A 283 14.56 -7.87 9.66
C LYS A 283 15.15 -7.38 8.34
N ARG A 284 16.48 -7.25 8.25
CA ARG A 284 17.17 -6.81 7.03
C ARG A 284 16.98 -7.81 5.89
N GLU A 285 17.03 -9.11 6.18
CA GLU A 285 16.81 -10.15 5.18
C GLU A 285 15.36 -10.12 4.67
N LEU A 286 14.36 -10.07 5.54
CA LEU A 286 12.96 -9.94 5.13
C LEU A 286 12.71 -8.66 4.32
N LEU A 287 13.32 -7.53 4.71
CA LEU A 287 13.21 -6.28 3.96
C LEU A 287 13.78 -6.39 2.54
N ARG A 288 14.88 -7.13 2.33
CA ARG A 288 15.44 -7.37 0.98
C ARG A 288 14.49 -8.20 0.11
N GLU A 289 13.69 -9.06 0.71
CA GLU A 289 12.72 -9.88 0.00
C GLU A 289 11.41 -9.13 -0.29
N VAL A 290 11.07 -8.10 0.49
CA VAL A 290 9.94 -7.20 0.20
C VAL A 290 10.35 -6.11 -0.79
N TYR A 291 11.47 -5.43 -0.54
CA TYR A 291 12.03 -4.36 -1.36
C TYR A 291 13.07 -4.94 -2.32
N LEU A 292 12.57 -5.62 -3.35
CA LEU A 292 13.40 -6.26 -4.36
C LEU A 292 14.29 -5.25 -5.10
N SER A 293 15.55 -5.63 -5.34
CA SER A 293 16.41 -4.91 -6.28
C SER A 293 15.82 -4.93 -7.68
N ALA A 294 16.19 -3.96 -8.53
CA ALA A 294 15.75 -3.90 -9.92
C ALA A 294 16.09 -5.20 -10.68
N GLU A 295 17.29 -5.73 -10.46
CA GLU A 295 17.74 -7.00 -11.05
C GLU A 295 16.87 -8.19 -10.61
N ARG A 296 16.62 -8.33 -9.30
CA ARG A 296 15.77 -9.42 -8.79
C ARG A 296 14.34 -9.31 -9.30
N ARG A 297 13.80 -8.08 -9.37
CA ARG A 297 12.47 -7.82 -9.95
C ARG A 297 12.44 -8.24 -11.42
N ARG A 298 13.48 -7.93 -12.20
CA ARG A 298 13.58 -8.34 -13.61
C ARG A 298 13.59 -9.87 -13.77
N ILE A 299 14.38 -10.58 -12.97
CA ILE A 299 14.44 -12.05 -12.99
C ILE A 299 13.05 -12.65 -12.71
N LEU A 300 12.36 -12.15 -11.68
CA LEU A 300 11.01 -12.63 -11.34
C LEU A 300 9.97 -12.26 -12.41
N THR A 301 10.09 -11.07 -13.01
CA THR A 301 9.22 -10.66 -14.13
C THR A 301 9.34 -11.62 -15.30
N GLN A 302 10.58 -12.01 -15.66
CA GLN A 302 10.85 -12.98 -16.71
C GLN A 302 10.36 -14.39 -16.34
N LYS A 303 10.59 -14.85 -15.09
CA LYS A 303 10.03 -16.11 -14.58
C LYS A 303 8.50 -16.17 -14.81
N PHE A 304 7.80 -15.11 -14.43
CA PHE A 304 6.34 -15.06 -14.57
C PHE A 304 5.89 -14.94 -16.02
N LEU A 305 6.62 -14.21 -16.88
CA LEU A 305 6.34 -14.21 -18.31
C LEU A 305 6.44 -15.63 -18.88
N THR A 306 7.47 -16.39 -18.52
CA THR A 306 7.65 -17.78 -18.98
C THR A 306 6.50 -18.69 -18.56
N ILE A 307 5.94 -18.50 -17.36
CA ILE A 307 4.77 -19.27 -16.90
C ILE A 307 3.53 -18.95 -17.75
N LEU A 308 3.37 -17.68 -18.16
CA LEU A 308 2.19 -17.22 -18.90
C LEU A 308 2.30 -17.40 -20.42
N ASN A 309 3.50 -17.44 -20.98
CA ASN A 309 3.73 -17.36 -22.41
C ASN A 309 3.97 -18.76 -23.01
N PRO A 310 3.16 -19.23 -23.97
CA PRO A 310 2.06 -18.52 -24.63
C PRO A 310 0.72 -18.56 -23.87
N ILE A 311 -0.08 -17.49 -23.97
CA ILE A 311 -1.43 -17.45 -23.39
C ILE A 311 -2.39 -18.17 -24.34
N ARG A 312 -2.98 -19.27 -23.91
CA ARG A 312 -3.96 -20.04 -24.70
C ARG A 312 -5.35 -19.40 -24.58
N LEU A 313 -5.93 -18.99 -25.70
CA LEU A 313 -7.26 -18.38 -25.76
C LEU A 313 -8.35 -19.36 -26.23
N GLY A 314 -7.97 -20.49 -26.84
CA GLY A 314 -8.90 -21.52 -27.30
C GLY A 314 -8.14 -22.69 -27.93
N ASP A 315 -8.88 -23.64 -28.52
CA ASP A 315 -8.31 -24.83 -29.13
C ASP A 315 -7.35 -24.46 -30.27
N GLY A 316 -6.06 -24.70 -30.05
CA GLY A 316 -4.99 -24.45 -31.02
C GLY A 316 -4.60 -22.97 -31.22
N ARG A 317 -5.17 -22.01 -30.48
CA ARG A 317 -4.85 -20.58 -30.62
C ARG A 317 -4.27 -19.98 -29.36
N SER A 318 -3.21 -19.20 -29.55
CA SER A 318 -2.52 -18.54 -28.46
C SER A 318 -1.97 -17.17 -28.84
N THR A 319 -1.86 -16.31 -27.83
CA THR A 319 -1.12 -15.05 -27.92
C THR A 319 0.27 -15.28 -27.34
N GLU A 320 1.27 -15.19 -28.22
CA GLU A 320 2.68 -15.19 -27.83
C GLU A 320 3.18 -13.76 -27.61
N PHE A 321 3.96 -13.59 -26.54
CA PHE A 321 4.63 -12.34 -26.19
C PHE A 321 6.11 -12.40 -26.51
N GLU A 322 6.67 -11.24 -26.85
CA GLU A 322 8.11 -11.06 -26.95
C GLU A 322 8.77 -11.33 -25.58
N VAL A 323 9.87 -12.08 -25.57
CA VAL A 323 10.64 -12.34 -24.34
C VAL A 323 11.41 -11.09 -23.92
N LYS A 324 11.86 -10.32 -24.92
CA LYS A 324 12.42 -8.99 -24.68
C LYS A 324 11.27 -8.09 -24.27
N ASP A 325 11.44 -7.46 -23.11
CA ASP A 325 10.60 -6.36 -22.71
C ASP A 325 10.64 -5.28 -23.78
N ILE A 326 9.65 -4.39 -23.75
CA ILE A 326 9.72 -3.12 -24.45
C ILE A 326 10.76 -2.30 -23.71
N SER A 327 12.01 -2.63 -24.03
CA SER A 327 13.12 -1.75 -23.82
C SER A 327 13.02 -0.71 -24.91
N GLU A 328 13.18 0.56 -24.53
CA GLU A 328 13.34 1.61 -25.51
C GLU A 328 14.73 1.45 -26.16
N THR A 329 14.92 0.44 -27.01
CA THR A 329 16.00 0.44 -28.00
C THR A 329 15.78 1.53 -29.05
N THR A 330 14.63 2.23 -29.02
CA THR A 330 14.22 3.23 -30.01
C THR A 330 13.94 4.63 -29.44
N LYS A 331 14.03 4.86 -28.13
CA LYS A 331 13.97 6.21 -27.55
C LYS A 331 14.89 6.30 -26.34
N GLU A 332 15.84 7.23 -26.39
CA GLU A 332 16.58 7.60 -25.20
C GLU A 332 15.58 8.25 -24.24
N ALA A 333 15.35 7.68 -23.05
CA ALA A 333 14.73 8.49 -22.01
C ALA A 333 15.65 9.68 -21.76
N GLY A 334 15.10 10.87 -21.95
CA GLY A 334 15.81 12.10 -21.61
C GLY A 334 16.15 12.06 -20.13
N VAL A 335 17.45 11.93 -19.83
CA VAL A 335 17.92 12.13 -18.46
C VAL A 335 17.89 13.63 -18.21
N LEU A 336 16.93 14.07 -17.41
CA LEU A 336 16.86 15.48 -17.00
C LEU A 336 18.10 15.80 -16.16
N SER A 337 18.79 16.89 -16.52
CA SER A 337 19.87 17.42 -15.70
C SER A 337 19.35 17.83 -14.33
N ALA A 338 20.17 17.64 -13.29
CA ALA A 338 19.84 18.10 -11.95
C ALA A 338 19.50 19.61 -11.96
N PRO A 339 18.36 20.03 -11.40
CA PRO A 339 18.02 21.45 -11.36
C PRO A 339 18.98 22.17 -10.41
N LYS A 340 19.46 23.34 -10.83
CA LYS A 340 20.26 24.21 -9.97
C LYS A 340 19.39 24.78 -8.85
N LEU A 341 19.93 24.78 -7.63
CA LEU A 341 19.27 25.28 -6.43
C LEU A 341 20.00 26.53 -5.93
N VAL A 342 19.25 27.55 -5.56
CA VAL A 342 19.76 28.77 -4.94
C VAL A 342 19.75 28.62 -3.42
N PHE A 343 20.88 28.97 -2.81
CA PHE A 343 21.07 29.10 -1.37
C PHE A 343 21.58 30.51 -1.03
N GLY A 344 21.29 31.00 0.17
CA GLY A 344 21.71 32.34 0.60
C GLY A 344 21.29 33.46 -0.37
N GLU A 345 22.09 34.53 -0.45
CA GLU A 345 21.90 35.65 -1.37
C GLU A 345 22.38 35.29 -2.79
N LYS A 346 21.68 34.35 -3.44
CA LYS A 346 21.86 33.95 -4.86
C LYS A 346 23.04 33.01 -5.18
N THR A 347 23.46 32.15 -4.24
CA THR A 347 24.44 31.10 -4.56
C THR A 347 23.77 29.91 -5.23
N SER A 348 23.94 29.78 -6.54
CA SER A 348 23.46 28.65 -7.32
C SER A 348 24.39 27.44 -7.20
N GLN A 349 23.83 26.25 -6.94
CA GLN A 349 24.55 24.98 -6.82
C GLN A 349 23.80 23.85 -7.51
N THR A 350 24.52 22.98 -8.20
CA THR A 350 23.95 21.76 -8.78
C THR A 350 23.93 20.64 -7.73
N PRO A 351 22.78 20.04 -7.41
CA PRO A 351 22.69 18.95 -6.45
C PRO A 351 23.49 17.72 -6.86
N ASP A 352 24.29 17.21 -5.93
CA ASP A 352 24.88 15.88 -6.05
C ASP A 352 23.90 14.83 -5.51
N PHE A 353 23.19 14.15 -6.41
CA PHE A 353 22.23 13.11 -6.03
C PHE A 353 22.90 11.84 -5.47
N SER A 354 24.20 11.61 -5.73
CA SER A 354 24.92 10.47 -5.17
C SER A 354 25.17 10.62 -3.67
N ASN A 355 25.25 11.86 -3.19
CA ASN A 355 25.44 12.21 -1.78
C ASN A 355 24.52 13.35 -1.32
N TYR A 356 23.26 13.28 -1.73
CA TYR A 356 22.27 14.37 -1.56
C TYR A 356 22.19 14.91 -0.13
N GLY A 357 22.12 14.03 0.87
CA GLY A 357 22.04 14.46 2.27
C GLY A 357 23.24 15.27 2.74
N SER A 358 24.46 14.90 2.32
CA SER A 358 25.67 15.64 2.66
C SER A 358 25.75 16.95 1.88
N PHE A 359 25.40 16.94 0.60
CA PHE A 359 25.30 18.15 -0.23
C PHE A 359 24.39 19.18 0.43
N MET A 360 23.12 18.83 0.70
CA MET A 360 22.14 19.77 1.28
C MET A 360 22.63 20.35 2.61
N LYS A 361 23.18 19.50 3.48
CA LYS A 361 23.68 19.90 4.79
C LYS A 361 24.88 20.86 4.69
N ASN A 362 25.85 20.54 3.84
CA ASN A 362 27.08 21.33 3.71
C ASN A 362 26.82 22.66 3.00
N THR A 363 26.04 22.64 1.92
CA THR A 363 25.65 23.84 1.17
C THR A 363 24.86 24.80 2.05
N LEU A 364 23.87 24.29 2.80
CA LEU A 364 23.12 25.09 3.76
C LEU A 364 24.02 25.64 4.88
N ARG A 365 24.94 24.83 5.43
CA ARG A 365 25.91 25.30 6.44
C ARG A 365 26.82 26.40 5.91
N GLN A 366 27.20 26.35 4.63
CA GLN A 366 28.11 27.29 4.02
C GLN A 366 27.39 28.60 3.69
N PHE A 367 26.31 28.52 2.92
CA PHE A 367 25.65 29.69 2.33
C PHE A 367 24.41 30.16 3.07
N GLY A 368 23.80 29.32 3.90
CA GLY A 368 22.52 29.61 4.55
C GLY A 368 21.31 29.40 3.62
N PRO A 369 20.10 29.70 4.12
CA PRO A 369 18.87 29.48 3.37
C PRO A 369 18.66 30.59 2.33
N ALA A 370 17.96 30.30 1.23
CA ALA A 370 17.55 31.30 0.24
C ALA A 370 16.65 32.39 0.84
N ARG A 371 15.77 32.02 1.78
CA ARG A 371 14.99 32.95 2.60
C ARG A 371 15.09 32.55 4.07
N LYS A 372 15.48 33.50 4.92
CA LYS A 372 15.53 33.29 6.38
C LYS A 372 14.13 33.44 6.95
N ALA A 373 13.80 32.62 7.95
CA ALA A 373 12.65 32.89 8.80
C ALA A 373 12.94 34.08 9.72
N ALA A 374 11.90 34.84 10.07
CA ALA A 374 11.98 36.00 10.95
C ALA A 374 11.19 35.75 12.26
N PHE A 375 11.70 36.30 13.37
CA PHE A 375 11.04 36.32 14.68
C PHE A 375 10.66 37.75 15.00
N LEU A 376 9.35 38.06 15.02
CA LEU A 376 8.86 39.44 15.20
C LEU A 376 8.76 39.79 16.69
N SER A 377 8.18 38.89 17.48
CA SER A 377 7.98 39.04 18.92
C SER A 377 9.21 38.60 19.72
N ASN A 378 10.16 37.94 19.05
CA ASN A 378 11.37 37.35 19.62
C ASN A 378 11.05 36.42 20.80
N ARG A 379 10.00 35.59 20.66
CA ARG A 379 9.59 34.60 21.66
C ARG A 379 9.19 33.27 21.03
N VAL A 380 9.69 32.19 21.61
CA VAL A 380 9.33 30.81 21.29
C VAL A 380 8.77 30.15 22.55
N LEU A 381 7.66 29.43 22.41
CA LEU A 381 7.08 28.62 23.47
C LEU A 381 7.56 27.17 23.35
N LEU A 382 8.09 26.61 24.44
CA LEU A 382 8.37 25.19 24.58
C LEU A 382 7.34 24.54 25.50
N VAL A 383 6.57 23.61 24.95
CA VAL A 383 5.58 22.81 25.68
C VAL A 383 6.09 21.38 25.82
N TYR A 384 6.10 20.82 27.03
CA TYR A 384 6.67 19.50 27.27
C TYR A 384 6.04 18.77 28.48
N PRO A 385 6.13 17.43 28.58
CA PRO A 385 5.67 16.71 29.76
C PRO A 385 6.42 17.13 31.03
N SER A 386 5.73 17.22 32.18
CA SER A 386 6.34 17.52 33.48
C SER A 386 7.33 16.45 33.97
N THR A 387 7.31 15.27 33.37
CA THR A 387 8.31 14.21 33.56
C THR A 387 9.68 14.57 32.98
N ILE A 388 9.78 15.57 32.09
CA ILE A 388 11.06 16.03 31.54
C ILE A 388 11.54 17.23 32.36
N ALA A 389 12.74 17.12 32.91
CA ALA A 389 13.35 18.22 33.66
C ALA A 389 13.58 19.45 32.76
N ARG A 390 13.28 20.65 33.28
CA ARG A 390 13.49 21.93 32.57
C ARG A 390 14.93 22.09 32.04
N GLY A 391 15.93 21.59 32.76
CA GLY A 391 17.33 21.62 32.32
C GLY A 391 17.58 20.83 31.03
N ILE A 392 16.91 19.69 30.84
CA ILE A 392 16.99 18.88 29.62
C ILE A 392 16.38 19.67 28.45
N MET A 393 15.21 20.27 28.67
CA MET A 393 14.55 21.09 27.65
C MET A 393 15.35 22.33 27.27
N ARG A 394 16.01 22.97 28.24
CA ARG A 394 16.92 24.09 27.98
C ARG A 394 18.10 23.63 27.11
N GLY A 395 18.74 22.52 27.47
CA GLY A 395 19.85 21.96 26.67
C GLY A 395 19.43 21.60 25.23
N PHE A 396 18.26 20.99 25.07
CA PHE A 396 17.68 20.73 23.75
C PHE A 396 17.43 22.03 22.95
N TYR A 397 16.90 23.06 23.59
CA TYR A 397 16.69 24.34 22.94
C TYR A 397 18.01 25.01 22.55
N ASP A 398 19.04 24.93 23.41
CA ASP A 398 20.38 25.42 23.09
C ASP A 398 20.99 24.72 21.87
N ASP A 399 20.76 23.41 21.71
CA ASP A 399 21.15 22.70 20.49
C ASP A 399 20.39 23.21 19.26
N CYS A 400 19.09 23.49 19.41
CA CYS A 400 18.28 24.11 18.35
C CYS A 400 18.83 25.49 17.99
N LYS A 401 19.19 26.34 18.97
CA LYS A 401 19.81 27.65 18.72
C LYS A 401 21.10 27.51 17.93
N TRP A 402 21.96 26.57 18.33
CA TRP A 402 23.23 26.33 17.66
C TRP A 402 23.02 25.86 16.21
N ILE A 403 22.12 24.90 15.98
CA ILE A 403 21.79 24.40 14.64
C ILE A 403 21.16 25.50 13.77
N ALA A 404 20.16 26.22 14.29
CA ALA A 404 19.48 27.31 13.58
C ALA A 404 20.49 28.37 13.13
N ARG A 405 21.40 28.79 14.01
CA ARG A 405 22.45 29.75 13.67
C ARG A 405 23.44 29.19 12.64
N LYS A 406 23.87 27.94 12.83
CA LYS A 406 24.93 27.32 12.03
C LYS A 406 24.50 26.98 10.61
N PHE A 407 23.28 26.48 10.43
CA PHE A 407 22.77 26.02 9.14
C PHE A 407 21.80 27.02 8.52
N PHE A 408 20.88 27.56 9.30
CA PHE A 408 19.81 28.42 8.78
C PHE A 408 20.13 29.91 8.88
N ARG A 409 21.27 30.29 9.46
CA ARG A 409 21.67 31.70 9.67
C ARG A 409 20.58 32.52 10.39
N THR A 410 19.78 31.84 11.21
CA THR A 410 18.68 32.43 11.98
C THR A 410 19.01 32.32 13.46
N TYR A 411 18.82 33.42 14.18
CA TYR A 411 18.94 33.47 15.64
C TYR A 411 17.57 33.16 16.24
N LEU A 412 17.46 32.04 16.94
CA LEU A 412 16.27 31.76 17.74
C LEU A 412 16.29 32.66 19.00
N PRO A 413 15.12 33.00 19.56
CA PRO A 413 15.04 33.80 20.78
C PRO A 413 15.86 33.29 21.96
N GLU A 414 16.57 34.16 22.66
CA GLU A 414 17.42 33.77 23.80
C GLU A 414 16.62 33.33 25.02
N GLY A 415 15.45 33.93 25.26
CA GLY A 415 14.57 33.67 26.40
C GLY A 415 13.28 32.97 25.99
N PRO A 416 13.29 31.65 25.75
CA PRO A 416 12.05 30.92 25.47
C PRO A 416 11.16 30.81 26.71
N VAL A 417 9.85 30.68 26.47
CA VAL A 417 8.85 30.38 27.52
C VAL A 417 8.72 28.86 27.65
N PHE A 418 8.63 28.35 28.89
CA PHE A 418 8.58 26.91 29.18
C PHE A 418 7.29 26.56 29.90
N TYR A 419 6.46 25.70 29.29
CA TYR A 419 5.28 25.11 29.92
C TYR A 419 5.35 23.60 29.99
N ASN A 420 5.17 23.09 31.20
CA ASN A 420 5.09 21.68 31.48
C ASN A 420 3.64 21.24 31.73
N TYR A 421 3.23 20.15 31.10
CA TYR A 421 1.91 19.56 31.30
C TYR A 421 2.01 18.21 32.04
N PRO A 422 1.01 17.81 32.83
CA PRO A 422 -0.28 18.48 33.04
C PRO A 422 -0.26 19.61 34.07
N ASP A 423 0.90 19.91 34.67
CA ASP A 423 1.03 20.89 35.76
C ASP A 423 0.47 22.29 35.39
N ILE A 424 0.58 22.66 34.12
CA ILE A 424 0.02 23.88 33.55
C ILE A 424 -1.07 23.52 32.53
N ASP A 425 -2.19 24.24 32.57
CA ASP A 425 -3.18 24.25 31.49
C ASP A 425 -2.63 25.03 30.29
N VAL A 426 -1.88 24.30 29.44
CA VAL A 426 -1.17 24.86 28.28
C VAL A 426 -2.10 25.67 27.38
N ARG A 427 -3.34 25.22 27.18
CA ARG A 427 -4.28 25.89 26.29
C ARG A 427 -4.65 27.26 26.85
N LYS A 428 -5.11 27.29 28.10
CA LYS A 428 -5.52 28.51 28.78
C LYS A 428 -4.38 29.52 28.85
N GLU A 429 -3.19 29.06 29.23
CA GLU A 429 -2.02 29.93 29.28
C GLU A 429 -1.68 30.47 27.89
N TYR A 430 -1.55 29.61 26.87
CA TYR A 430 -1.24 30.04 25.51
C TYR A 430 -2.24 31.07 24.97
N GLU A 431 -3.55 30.86 25.18
CA GLU A 431 -4.60 31.79 24.76
C GLU A 431 -4.40 33.21 25.34
N SER A 432 -3.80 33.34 26.52
CA SER A 432 -3.57 34.65 27.18
C SER A 432 -2.43 35.48 26.58
N PHE A 433 -1.46 34.88 25.88
CA PHE A 433 -0.31 35.60 25.30
C PHE A 433 0.05 35.16 23.88
N ARG A 434 -0.84 34.44 23.18
CA ARG A 434 -0.62 33.93 21.80
C ARG A 434 -0.15 35.01 20.82
N GLY A 435 -0.55 36.26 21.02
CA GLY A 435 -0.14 37.42 20.21
C GLY A 435 1.38 37.65 20.24
N ASP A 436 2.02 37.34 21.36
CA ASP A 436 3.45 37.59 21.61
C ASP A 436 4.34 36.39 21.27
N VAL A 437 3.79 35.29 20.76
CA VAL A 437 4.56 34.09 20.41
C VAL A 437 4.73 34.02 18.90
N ASP A 438 5.97 33.84 18.45
CA ASP A 438 6.25 33.66 17.02
C ASP A 438 6.13 32.19 16.60
N ALA A 439 6.51 31.26 17.48
CA ALA A 439 6.51 29.84 17.17
C ALA A 439 6.41 28.96 18.42
N VAL A 440 5.95 27.71 18.24
CA VAL A 440 5.80 26.73 19.32
C VAL A 440 6.59 25.45 19.01
N ILE A 441 7.36 24.95 19.97
CA ILE A 441 7.94 23.61 19.95
C ILE A 441 7.25 22.80 21.04
N ALA A 442 6.49 21.77 20.65
CA ALA A 442 5.77 20.92 21.59
C ALA A 442 6.35 19.50 21.60
N VAL A 443 6.47 18.91 22.79
CA VAL A 443 6.97 17.56 22.99
C VAL A 443 5.85 16.68 23.52
N ILE A 444 5.71 15.48 22.96
CA ILE A 444 4.86 14.39 23.50
C ILE A 444 5.75 13.23 23.98
N GLN A 445 5.30 12.43 24.95
CA GLN A 445 6.14 11.38 25.54
C GLN A 445 6.42 10.27 24.52
N HIS A 446 5.42 9.85 23.76
CA HIS A 446 5.53 8.77 22.77
C HIS A 446 4.57 8.91 21.59
N GLU A 447 4.87 8.20 20.49
CA GLU A 447 4.08 8.24 19.24
C GLU A 447 2.60 7.84 19.43
N GLY A 448 2.27 7.08 20.49
CA GLY A 448 0.89 6.69 20.81
C GLY A 448 -0.02 7.80 21.34
N GLU A 449 0.49 9.00 21.63
CA GLU A 449 -0.34 10.12 22.14
C GLU A 449 -1.04 10.90 21.02
N THR A 450 -1.85 10.20 20.23
CA THR A 450 -2.51 10.78 19.05
C THR A 450 -3.43 11.95 19.42
N ASP A 451 -4.23 11.81 20.47
CA ASP A 451 -5.15 12.88 20.91
C ASP A 451 -4.39 14.13 21.36
N ARG A 452 -3.27 13.97 22.07
CA ARG A 452 -2.45 15.11 22.50
C ARG A 452 -1.75 15.78 21.32
N TYR A 453 -1.27 14.99 20.36
CA TYR A 453 -0.73 15.53 19.11
C TYR A 453 -1.78 16.38 18.38
N ILE A 454 -3.02 15.87 18.25
CA ILE A 454 -4.13 16.60 17.61
C ILE A 454 -4.45 17.88 18.39
N ASN A 455 -4.60 17.78 19.71
CA ASN A 455 -4.86 18.93 20.56
C ASN A 455 -3.81 20.04 20.37
N PHE A 456 -2.51 19.71 20.41
CA PHE A 456 -1.47 20.71 20.15
C PHE A 456 -1.56 21.31 18.74
N LYS A 457 -1.91 20.52 17.73
CA LYS A 457 -2.11 21.01 16.37
C LYS A 457 -3.29 21.98 16.26
N GLU A 458 -4.37 21.72 16.98
CA GLU A 458 -5.55 22.58 17.03
C GLU A 458 -5.27 23.85 17.82
N TRP A 459 -4.67 23.74 19.02
CA TRP A 459 -4.44 24.88 19.90
C TRP A 459 -3.45 25.88 19.31
N PHE A 460 -2.43 25.40 18.58
CA PHE A 460 -1.40 26.25 17.99
C PHE A 460 -1.59 26.48 16.48
N ASN A 461 -2.80 26.28 15.94
CA ASN A 461 -3.06 26.34 14.49
C ASN A 461 -2.71 27.70 13.85
N GLU A 462 -2.85 28.80 14.59
CA GLU A 462 -2.54 30.17 14.15
C GLU A 462 -1.05 30.50 14.15
N LYS A 463 -0.20 29.63 14.72
CA LYS A 463 1.25 29.87 14.84
C LYS A 463 2.05 28.69 14.27
N PRO A 464 3.20 28.97 13.64
CA PRO A 464 4.15 27.92 13.26
C PRO A 464 4.48 27.02 14.46
N ASN A 465 4.11 25.75 14.38
CA ASN A 465 4.33 24.80 15.48
C ASN A 465 5.00 23.50 15.02
N GLN A 466 5.94 23.01 15.84
CA GLN A 466 6.64 21.75 15.63
C GLN A 466 6.42 20.84 16.83
N VAL A 467 5.60 19.80 16.61
CA VAL A 467 5.38 18.73 17.60
C VAL A 467 6.39 17.61 17.35
N LEU A 468 7.05 17.13 18.40
CA LEU A 468 8.03 16.03 18.35
C LEU A 468 7.84 15.07 19.53
N THR A 469 8.36 13.86 19.40
CA THR A 469 8.38 12.89 20.51
C THR A 469 9.62 13.07 21.36
N TYR A 470 9.52 12.76 22.66
CA TYR A 470 10.64 12.82 23.59
C TYR A 470 11.86 12.01 23.12
N ARG A 471 11.64 10.94 22.33
CA ARG A 471 12.70 10.17 21.68
C ARG A 471 13.74 11.07 21.00
N VAL A 472 13.31 12.13 20.31
CA VAL A 472 14.23 13.05 19.62
C VAL A 472 15.24 13.69 20.57
N ILE A 473 14.78 14.05 21.77
CA ILE A 473 15.61 14.68 22.81
C ILE A 473 16.50 13.62 23.49
N ASP A 474 15.91 12.47 23.81
CA ASP A 474 16.55 11.35 24.50
C ASP A 474 17.72 10.73 23.70
N GLU A 475 17.67 10.78 22.37
CA GLU A 475 18.76 10.32 21.48
C GLU A 475 20.11 10.98 21.80
N ARG A 476 20.13 12.21 22.33
CA ARG A 476 21.36 12.88 22.79
C ARG A 476 22.11 12.05 23.83
N TYR A 477 21.38 11.37 24.70
CA TYR A 477 21.91 10.64 25.85
C TYR A 477 22.07 9.15 25.57
N ARG A 478 21.37 8.61 24.56
CA ARG A 478 21.41 7.20 24.19
C ARG A 478 22.46 6.85 23.16
N LEU A 479 22.80 7.78 22.28
CA LEU A 479 23.73 7.51 21.19
C LEU A 479 25.19 7.49 21.70
N PRO A 480 26.02 6.53 21.25
CA PRO A 480 27.46 6.61 21.41
C PRO A 480 28.01 7.90 20.80
N ARG A 481 29.11 8.44 21.35
CA ARG A 481 29.72 9.69 20.89
C ARG A 481 29.99 9.72 19.39
N GLU A 482 30.41 8.59 18.82
CA GLU A 482 30.66 8.41 17.38
C GLU A 482 29.41 8.63 16.52
N GLN A 483 28.22 8.43 17.09
CA GLN A 483 26.94 8.55 16.40
C GLN A 483 26.20 9.86 16.70
N ILE A 484 26.84 10.82 17.39
CA ILE A 484 26.22 12.12 17.70
C ILE A 484 25.79 12.89 16.45
N GLY A 485 26.40 12.59 15.29
CA GLY A 485 25.96 13.11 13.99
C GLY A 485 24.50 12.76 13.66
N ARG A 486 23.97 11.63 14.15
CA ARG A 486 22.56 11.25 14.00
C ARG A 486 21.65 12.18 14.80
N TYR A 487 21.98 12.45 16.07
CA TYR A 487 21.27 13.42 16.90
C TYR A 487 21.24 14.80 16.24
N ASN A 488 22.40 15.29 15.77
CA ASN A 488 22.49 16.57 15.09
C ASN A 488 21.59 16.63 13.84
N ASN A 489 21.44 15.53 13.09
CA ASN A 489 20.51 15.48 11.97
C ASN A 489 19.05 15.55 12.40
N LEU A 490 18.68 14.96 13.55
CA LEU A 490 17.34 15.11 14.13
C LEU A 490 17.06 16.58 14.48
N ILE A 491 18.00 17.26 15.12
CA ILE A 491 17.85 18.69 15.46
C ILE A 491 17.80 19.56 14.20
N ILE A 492 18.59 19.27 13.16
CA ILE A 492 18.47 19.93 11.84
C ILE A 492 17.05 19.79 11.30
N ASN A 493 16.44 18.61 11.38
CA ASN A 493 15.07 18.40 10.92
C ASN A 493 14.04 19.15 11.77
N VAL A 494 14.24 19.24 13.09
CA VAL A 494 13.37 20.05 13.97
C VAL A 494 13.45 21.53 13.57
N CYS A 495 14.65 22.08 13.41
CA CYS A 495 14.85 23.46 12.99
C CYS A 495 14.31 23.71 11.57
N ALA A 496 14.56 22.82 10.62
CA ALA A 496 14.03 22.91 9.26
C ALA A 496 12.50 22.93 9.25
N GLY A 497 11.88 22.05 10.04
CA GLY A 497 10.42 21.95 10.14
C GLY A 497 9.78 23.17 10.79
N LEU A 498 10.41 23.74 11.84
CA LEU A 498 9.92 24.95 12.49
C LEU A 498 10.13 26.18 11.60
N LEU A 499 11.38 26.44 11.18
CA LEU A 499 11.73 27.62 10.41
C LEU A 499 11.08 27.61 9.02
N GLY A 500 10.88 26.43 8.42
CA GLY A 500 10.13 26.28 7.17
C GLY A 500 8.67 26.74 7.29
N LYS A 501 8.00 26.39 8.41
CA LYS A 501 6.63 26.86 8.72
C LYS A 501 6.57 28.35 9.05
N MET A 502 7.69 28.96 9.39
CA MET A 502 7.83 30.40 9.60
C MET A 502 8.21 31.15 8.30
N GLY A 503 7.95 30.56 7.12
CA GLY A 503 8.28 31.17 5.83
C GLY A 503 9.75 31.04 5.41
N GLY A 504 10.60 30.38 6.20
CA GLY A 504 11.98 30.09 5.82
C GLY A 504 12.05 29.17 4.60
N ARG A 505 12.99 29.42 3.69
CA ARG A 505 13.23 28.60 2.48
C ARG A 505 14.69 28.17 2.46
N PRO A 506 15.01 26.91 2.80
CA PRO A 506 16.38 26.41 2.76
C PRO A 506 17.04 26.59 1.39
N TRP A 507 16.26 26.51 0.32
CA TRP A 507 16.67 26.73 -1.07
C TRP A 507 15.45 26.97 -1.96
N ILE A 508 15.67 27.51 -3.16
CA ILE A 508 14.67 27.66 -4.24
C ILE A 508 15.31 27.22 -5.57
N LEU A 509 14.54 27.14 -6.66
CA LEU A 509 15.11 26.86 -7.98
C LEU A 509 15.86 28.10 -8.51
N ASP A 510 17.00 27.87 -9.14
CA ASP A 510 17.76 28.93 -9.82
C ASP A 510 17.12 29.31 -11.16
N ASN A 511 16.65 28.29 -11.88
CA ASN A 511 16.04 28.48 -13.19
C ASN A 511 14.54 28.71 -13.03
N ARG A 512 14.05 29.74 -13.73
CA ARG A 512 12.62 29.99 -13.91
C ARG A 512 11.97 28.81 -14.63
N LEU A 513 10.87 28.32 -14.07
CA LEU A 513 10.00 27.33 -14.68
C LEU A 513 9.12 27.98 -15.76
N SER A 514 8.54 27.18 -16.65
CA SER A 514 7.82 27.67 -17.83
C SER A 514 6.46 28.31 -17.53
N GLY A 515 5.84 27.96 -16.41
CA GLY A 515 4.60 28.54 -15.94
C GLY A 515 4.87 29.71 -15.01
N ASP A 516 3.98 30.70 -15.03
CA ASP A 516 4.03 31.84 -14.10
C ASP A 516 3.61 31.44 -12.68
N PHE A 517 2.94 30.30 -12.52
CA PHE A 517 2.48 29.81 -11.23
C PHE A 517 2.16 28.31 -11.26
N TYR A 518 2.34 27.65 -10.12
CA TYR A 518 2.08 26.22 -9.94
C TYR A 518 1.17 25.97 -8.74
N ILE A 519 0.24 25.03 -8.89
CA ILE A 519 -0.69 24.61 -7.85
C ILE A 519 -0.47 23.13 -7.54
N GLY A 520 -0.12 22.82 -6.30
CA GLY A 520 -0.21 21.47 -5.77
C GLY A 520 -1.58 21.26 -5.13
N LEU A 521 -2.32 20.25 -5.56
CA LEU A 521 -3.62 19.87 -4.96
C LEU A 521 -3.54 18.44 -4.45
N ASP A 522 -3.92 18.24 -3.19
CA ASP A 522 -4.06 16.91 -2.60
C ASP A 522 -5.38 16.80 -1.83
N VAL A 523 -5.95 15.59 -1.81
CA VAL A 523 -7.19 15.28 -1.09
C VAL A 523 -6.91 14.16 -0.11
N GLY A 524 -6.74 14.54 1.16
CA GLY A 524 -6.45 13.65 2.27
C GLY A 524 -7.66 13.38 3.17
N GLY A 525 -7.41 12.71 4.29
CA GLY A 525 -8.40 12.46 5.33
C GLY A 525 -9.16 11.12 5.21
N GLU A 526 -9.90 10.78 6.26
CA GLU A 526 -10.69 9.56 6.31
C GLU A 526 -11.81 9.56 5.24
N LYS A 527 -12.28 8.37 4.84
CA LYS A 527 -13.34 8.25 3.81
C LYS A 527 -14.60 9.08 4.10
N LYS A 528 -14.88 9.40 5.37
CA LYS A 528 -16.06 10.18 5.80
C LYS A 528 -15.79 11.68 5.92
N ALA A 529 -14.53 12.12 5.88
CA ALA A 529 -14.12 13.51 6.00
C ALA A 529 -12.89 13.73 5.10
N ARG A 530 -13.17 13.95 3.80
CA ARG A 530 -12.13 14.30 2.83
C ARG A 530 -11.85 15.78 2.91
N VAL A 531 -10.57 16.14 3.03
CA VAL A 531 -10.11 17.53 3.05
C VAL A 531 -9.25 17.75 1.81
N ALA A 532 -9.54 18.81 1.06
CA ALA A 532 -8.71 19.25 -0.04
C ALA A 532 -7.76 20.35 0.47
N CYS A 533 -6.47 20.19 0.18
CA CYS A 533 -5.45 21.18 0.44
C CYS A 533 -4.87 21.67 -0.88
N TYR A 534 -4.60 22.96 -0.98
CA TYR A 534 -3.92 23.57 -2.11
C TYR A 534 -2.68 24.32 -1.63
N THR A 535 -1.65 24.32 -2.46
CA THR A 535 -0.40 25.05 -2.22
C THR A 535 0.02 25.72 -3.51
N PHE A 536 0.56 26.93 -3.36
CA PHE A 536 0.80 27.88 -4.43
C PHE A 536 2.29 28.18 -4.53
N PHE A 537 2.85 28.08 -5.73
CA PHE A 537 4.27 28.34 -5.98
C PHE A 537 4.46 29.29 -7.15
N ASP A 538 5.40 30.22 -7.01
CA ASP A 538 5.88 31.08 -8.10
C ASP A 538 6.74 30.29 -9.11
N GLU A 539 7.23 30.99 -10.13
CA GLU A 539 8.03 30.41 -11.20
C GLU A 539 9.41 29.88 -10.76
N TYR A 540 9.85 30.13 -9.52
CA TYR A 540 11.09 29.61 -8.92
C TYR A 540 10.82 28.52 -7.87
N GLY A 541 9.56 28.09 -7.75
CA GLY A 541 9.15 27.09 -6.76
C GLY A 541 9.11 27.62 -5.33
N ASN A 542 9.06 28.94 -5.14
CA ASN A 542 8.86 29.54 -3.83
C ASN A 542 7.36 29.69 -3.53
N TYR A 543 6.98 29.46 -2.27
CA TYR A 543 5.59 29.49 -1.85
C TYR A 543 5.04 30.91 -1.87
N VAL A 544 3.83 31.07 -2.40
CA VAL A 544 3.11 32.35 -2.47
C VAL A 544 2.06 32.41 -1.38
N GLY A 545 1.99 33.54 -0.67
CA GLY A 545 1.00 33.77 0.40
C GLY A 545 1.37 33.21 1.78
N GLU A 546 2.58 32.69 1.96
CA GLU A 546 3.14 32.25 3.25
C GLU A 546 4.13 33.28 3.86
N GLU A 547 3.88 34.57 3.65
CA GLU A 547 4.76 35.67 4.12
C GLU A 547 4.45 36.16 5.53
#